data_AF-A0A635R8H7-F1
#
_entry.id   AF-A0A635R8H7-F1
#
_cell.length_a   1.000
_cell.length_b   1.000
_cell.length_c   1.000
_cell.angle_alpha   90.00
_cell.angle_beta   90.00
_cell.angle_gamma   90.00
#
_symmetry.space_group_name_H-M   'P 1'
#
loop_
_entity.id
_entity.type
_entity.pdbx_description
1 polymer ?
#
loop_
_entity_poly.entity_id
_entity_poly.type
_entity_poly.pdbx_seq_one_letter_code
_entity_poly.pdbx_strand_id
1 'polypeptide(L)'
;MTRTEVINRLNQIGEVFTLSMKSVLEDAFPHIAGWPAETIPHTINGYQRFLTEIRSTSSGNVIAGFVIRFKQLLLIEFGKDVIDSLERELVSLHDNEIVRNEKGEGANELTLWKLAYPDDITNTPPTTYDLISTFLLLMQMKNLIIRASASKVLGTEEK
;
A
#
# COMPACT_ATOMS: atom_id res chain seq x y z
N MET A 1 -18.10 -1.92 15.05
CA MET A 1 -17.27 -3.07 14.62
C MET A 1 -16.23 -3.32 15.69
N THR A 2 -16.04 -4.57 16.11
CA THR A 2 -14.98 -4.92 17.06
C THR A 2 -13.63 -4.97 16.36
N ARG A 3 -12.53 -4.82 17.13
CA ARG A 3 -11.17 -4.93 16.59
C ARG A 3 -10.93 -6.25 15.84
N THR A 4 -11.45 -7.36 16.38
CA THR A 4 -11.33 -8.68 15.77
C THR A 4 -12.08 -8.77 14.43
N GLU A 5 -13.26 -8.18 14.33
CA GLU A 5 -14.01 -8.11 13.06
C GLU A 5 -13.23 -7.30 12.00
N VAL A 6 -12.67 -6.14 12.38
CA VAL A 6 -11.83 -5.33 11.48
C VAL A 6 -10.65 -6.13 10.96
N ILE A 7 -9.92 -6.79 11.86
CA ILE A 7 -8.74 -7.61 11.49
C ILE A 7 -9.14 -8.74 10.53
N ASN A 8 -10.21 -9.48 10.85
CA ASN A 8 -10.65 -10.60 10.02
C ASN A 8 -11.06 -10.15 8.62
N ARG A 9 -11.81 -9.04 8.52
CA ARG A 9 -12.23 -8.46 7.24
C ARG A 9 -11.03 -7.92 6.46
N LEU A 10 -10.11 -7.22 7.12
CA LEU A 10 -8.90 -6.69 6.49
C LEU A 10 -8.05 -7.82 5.90
N ASN A 11 -7.92 -8.94 6.62
CA ASN A 11 -7.18 -10.11 6.13
C ASN A 11 -7.87 -10.74 4.91
N GLN A 12 -9.19 -10.88 4.92
CA GLN A 12 -9.95 -11.40 3.77
C GLN A 12 -9.76 -10.52 2.53
N ILE A 13 -9.95 -9.21 2.67
CA ILE A 13 -9.81 -8.26 1.56
C ILE A 13 -8.35 -8.24 1.08
N GLY A 14 -7.42 -8.15 2.02
CA GLY A 14 -5.99 -8.14 1.78
C GLY A 14 -5.52 -9.37 1.01
N GLU A 15 -6.00 -10.56 1.37
CA GLU A 15 -5.66 -11.81 0.68
C GLU A 15 -6.10 -11.80 -0.78
N VAL A 16 -7.35 -11.40 -1.06
CA VAL A 16 -7.88 -11.33 -2.44
C VAL A 16 -7.07 -10.34 -3.28
N PHE A 17 -6.81 -9.14 -2.76
CA PHE A 17 -6.01 -8.13 -3.46
C PHE A 17 -4.58 -8.59 -3.70
N THR A 18 -3.97 -9.20 -2.70
CA THR A 18 -2.58 -9.66 -2.77
C THR A 18 -2.42 -10.80 -3.78
N LEU A 19 -3.35 -11.76 -3.81
CA LEU A 19 -3.35 -12.84 -4.80
C LEU A 19 -3.57 -12.32 -6.22
N SER A 20 -4.51 -11.39 -6.39
CA SER A 20 -4.75 -10.73 -7.67
C SER A 20 -3.51 -9.95 -8.14
N MET A 21 -2.89 -9.16 -7.25
CA MET A 21 -1.63 -8.47 -7.56
C MET A 21 -0.52 -9.42 -7.95
N LYS A 22 -0.35 -10.53 -7.22
CA LYS A 22 0.67 -11.55 -7.54
C LYS A 22 0.48 -12.13 -8.94
N SER A 23 -0.77 -12.38 -9.36
CA SER A 23 -1.06 -12.89 -10.70
C SER A 23 -0.79 -11.89 -11.83
N VAL A 24 -0.81 -10.58 -11.52
CA VAL A 24 -0.62 -9.52 -12.52
C VAL A 24 0.84 -9.06 -12.58
N LEU A 25 1.53 -9.05 -11.44
CA LEU A 25 2.87 -8.47 -11.28
C LEU A 25 4.01 -9.49 -11.42
N GLU A 26 3.71 -10.78 -11.36
CA GLU A 26 4.67 -11.87 -11.52
C GLU A 26 5.98 -11.62 -10.74
N ASP A 27 7.10 -11.44 -11.44
CA ASP A 27 8.44 -11.24 -10.86
C ASP A 27 8.62 -9.89 -10.15
N ALA A 28 7.80 -8.88 -10.47
CA ALA A 28 7.85 -7.59 -9.80
C ALA A 28 7.26 -7.65 -8.38
N PHE A 29 6.38 -8.62 -8.11
CA PHE A 29 5.62 -8.71 -6.86
C PHE A 29 6.50 -8.75 -5.59
N PRO A 30 7.57 -9.58 -5.50
CA PRO A 30 8.41 -9.64 -4.30
C PRO A 30 9.24 -8.38 -4.08
N HIS A 31 9.63 -7.69 -5.16
CA HIS A 31 10.45 -6.49 -5.09
C HIS A 31 9.66 -5.34 -4.44
N ILE A 32 8.41 -5.14 -4.87
CA ILE A 32 7.50 -4.09 -4.39
C ILE A 32 7.21 -4.23 -2.88
N ALA A 33 7.10 -5.47 -2.40
CA ALA A 33 6.74 -5.77 -1.01
C ALA A 33 7.92 -5.75 -0.02
N GLY A 34 9.16 -5.65 -0.51
CA GLY A 34 10.36 -5.90 0.29
C GLY A 34 10.60 -4.87 1.38
N TRP A 35 11.30 -3.79 1.03
CA TRP A 35 11.72 -2.72 1.93
C TRP A 35 10.67 -1.62 2.22
N PRO A 36 9.75 -1.29 1.27
CA PRO A 36 8.77 -0.23 1.49
C PRO A 36 7.85 -0.45 2.69
N ALA A 37 7.42 -1.69 2.96
CA ALA A 37 6.53 -2.01 4.07
C ALA A 37 7.11 -1.63 5.44
N GLU A 38 8.44 -1.64 5.59
CA GLU A 38 9.15 -1.33 6.84
C GLU A 38 9.44 0.16 6.98
N THR A 39 9.56 0.88 5.86
CA THR A 39 10.07 2.25 5.85
C THR A 39 8.96 3.29 5.76
N ILE A 40 7.88 2.99 5.06
CA ILE A 40 6.73 3.90 4.90
C ILE A 40 6.18 4.41 6.24
N PRO A 41 5.91 3.57 7.26
CA PRO A 41 5.33 4.06 8.51
C PRO A 41 6.33 4.71 9.47
N HIS A 42 7.64 4.61 9.19
CA HIS A 42 8.71 4.93 10.15
C HIS A 42 9.73 5.95 9.64
N THR A 43 9.66 6.37 8.37
CA THR A 43 10.58 7.34 7.80
C THR A 43 9.81 8.41 7.06
N ILE A 44 10.14 9.69 7.33
CA ILE A 44 9.42 10.86 6.81
C ILE A 44 9.24 10.81 5.28
N ASN A 45 10.23 10.25 4.56
CA ASN A 45 10.22 10.12 3.12
C ASN A 45 10.01 8.70 2.58
N GLY A 46 9.61 7.75 3.44
CA GLY A 46 9.41 6.36 3.06
C GLY A 46 8.33 6.21 1.99
N TYR A 47 7.23 6.95 2.14
CA TYR A 47 6.13 6.95 1.18
C TYR A 47 6.54 7.50 -0.19
N GLN A 48 7.21 8.64 -0.23
CA GLN A 48 7.64 9.25 -1.49
C GLN A 48 8.74 8.44 -2.20
N ARG A 49 9.63 7.81 -1.42
CA ARG A 49 10.59 6.85 -1.96
C ARG A 49 9.90 5.67 -2.60
N PHE A 50 8.89 5.10 -1.94
CA PHE A 50 8.08 4.04 -2.52
C PHE A 50 7.41 4.48 -3.82
N LEU A 51 6.77 5.65 -3.86
CA LEU A 51 6.15 6.17 -5.08
C LEU A 51 7.18 6.36 -6.21
N THR A 52 8.35 6.89 -5.88
CA THR A 52 9.45 7.09 -6.83
C THR A 52 9.98 5.76 -7.37
N GLU A 53 10.12 4.76 -6.49
CA GLU A 53 10.57 3.41 -6.84
C GLU A 53 9.58 2.77 -7.82
N ILE A 54 8.29 2.69 -7.48
CA ILE A 54 7.31 2.05 -8.37
C ILE A 54 7.13 2.81 -9.69
N ARG A 55 7.30 4.14 -9.71
CA ARG A 55 7.30 4.96 -10.94
C ARG A 55 8.36 4.51 -11.94
N SER A 56 9.51 4.06 -11.45
CA SER A 56 10.61 3.62 -12.31
C SER A 56 10.38 2.23 -12.92
N THR A 57 9.33 1.52 -12.49
CA THR A 57 8.98 0.19 -12.97
C THR A 57 7.91 0.25 -14.06
N SER A 58 7.90 -0.75 -14.96
CA SER A 58 6.85 -0.91 -15.97
C SER A 58 5.46 -1.17 -15.37
N SER A 59 5.39 -1.57 -14.09
CA SER A 59 4.15 -1.92 -13.40
C SER A 59 3.65 -0.82 -12.44
N GLY A 60 4.32 0.34 -12.39
CA GLY A 60 4.00 1.42 -11.45
C GLY A 60 2.54 1.82 -11.43
N ASN A 61 1.95 2.04 -12.61
CA ASN A 61 0.56 2.45 -12.76
C ASN A 61 -0.42 1.37 -12.27
N VAL A 62 -0.09 0.10 -12.51
CA VAL A 62 -0.89 -1.06 -12.07
C VAL A 62 -0.89 -1.16 -10.55
N ILE A 63 0.29 -1.04 -9.92
CA ILE A 63 0.45 -1.06 -8.46
C ILE A 63 -0.34 0.08 -7.83
N ALA A 64 -0.17 1.29 -8.37
CA ALA A 64 -0.90 2.46 -7.87
C ALA A 64 -2.42 2.28 -7.98
N GLY A 65 -2.90 1.73 -9.10
CA GLY A 65 -4.31 1.39 -9.28
C GLY A 65 -4.82 0.33 -8.30
N PHE A 66 -4.00 -0.64 -7.91
CA PHE A 66 -4.36 -1.60 -6.86
C PHE A 66 -4.50 -0.94 -5.49
N VAL A 67 -3.57 -0.07 -5.12
CA VAL A 67 -3.64 0.68 -3.85
C VAL A 67 -4.88 1.56 -3.80
N ILE A 68 -5.19 2.30 -4.88
CA ILE A 68 -6.38 3.15 -4.96
C ILE A 68 -7.66 2.31 -4.77
N ARG A 69 -7.78 1.19 -5.48
CA ARG A 69 -8.94 0.29 -5.35
C ARG A 69 -9.04 -0.31 -3.95
N PHE A 70 -7.92 -0.69 -3.36
CA PHE A 70 -7.86 -1.22 -2.00
C PHE A 70 -8.35 -0.18 -0.99
N LYS A 71 -7.87 1.07 -1.08
CA LYS A 71 -8.35 2.19 -0.26
C LYS A 71 -9.87 2.37 -0.37
N GLN A 72 -10.41 2.39 -1.59
CA GLN A 72 -11.86 2.58 -1.78
C GLN A 72 -12.65 1.46 -1.10
N LEU A 73 -12.20 0.22 -1.22
CA LEU A 73 -12.86 -0.90 -0.56
C LEU A 73 -12.75 -0.84 0.97
N LEU A 74 -11.59 -0.47 1.50
CA LEU A 74 -11.42 -0.24 2.94
C LEU A 74 -12.38 0.83 3.47
N LEU A 75 -12.56 1.94 2.72
CA LEU A 75 -13.48 3.01 3.09
C LEU A 75 -14.94 2.54 3.04
N ILE A 76 -15.32 1.74 2.05
CA ILE A 76 -16.67 1.17 1.93
C ILE A 76 -16.95 0.23 3.11
N GLU A 77 -16.01 -0.63 3.47
CA GLU A 77 -16.24 -1.68 4.48
C GLU A 77 -16.13 -1.19 5.92
N PHE A 78 -15.19 -0.29 6.19
CA PHE A 78 -14.88 0.14 7.55
C PHE A 78 -15.37 1.54 7.87
N GLY A 79 -15.61 2.37 6.85
CA GLY A 79 -15.90 3.78 7.04
C GLY A 79 -14.68 4.59 7.48
N LYS A 80 -14.79 5.92 7.37
CA LYS A 80 -13.68 6.83 7.65
C LYS A 80 -13.16 6.74 9.09
N ASP A 81 -14.04 6.69 10.07
CA ASP A 81 -13.65 6.73 11.48
C ASP A 81 -12.74 5.56 11.89
N VAL A 82 -13.00 4.37 11.34
CA VAL A 82 -12.18 3.18 11.60
C VAL A 82 -10.82 3.31 10.92
N ILE A 83 -10.78 3.82 9.67
CA ILE A 83 -9.52 4.03 8.96
C ILE A 83 -8.66 5.09 9.66
N ASP A 84 -9.24 6.22 10.06
CA ASP A 84 -8.55 7.27 10.80
C ASP A 84 -8.03 6.75 12.15
N SER A 85 -8.78 5.88 12.82
CA SER A 85 -8.33 5.22 14.06
C SER A 85 -7.18 4.24 13.82
N LEU A 86 -7.22 3.46 12.74
CA LEU A 86 -6.15 2.54 12.37
C LEU A 86 -4.87 3.30 12.01
N GLU A 87 -5.00 4.41 11.28
CA GLU A 87 -3.86 5.25 10.92
C GLU A 87 -3.16 5.79 12.16
N ARG A 88 -3.91 6.35 13.12
CA ARG A 88 -3.36 6.83 14.40
C ARG A 88 -2.67 5.75 15.23
N GLU A 89 -3.09 4.49 15.09
CA GLU A 89 -2.53 3.38 15.85
C GLU A 89 -1.29 2.78 15.18
N LEU A 90 -1.33 2.61 13.84
CA LEU A 90 -0.37 1.81 13.10
C LEU A 90 0.72 2.64 12.41
N VAL A 91 0.49 3.93 12.20
CA VAL A 91 1.38 4.80 11.44
C VAL A 91 1.80 5.98 12.29
N SER A 92 3.11 6.22 12.35
CA SER A 92 3.69 7.29 13.19
C SER A 92 3.83 8.64 12.46
N LEU A 93 3.54 8.65 11.16
CA LEU A 93 3.66 9.81 10.28
C LEU A 93 2.28 10.15 9.74
N HIS A 94 1.85 11.38 9.92
CA HIS A 94 0.62 11.87 9.32
C HIS A 94 0.89 12.53 7.96
N ASP A 95 -0.12 12.52 7.08
CA ASP A 95 -0.07 13.17 5.76
C ASP A 95 0.48 14.61 5.81
N ASN A 96 0.04 15.39 6.80
CA ASN A 96 0.47 16.78 6.99
C ASN A 96 1.96 16.91 7.35
N GLU A 97 2.55 15.90 7.98
CA GLU A 97 3.98 15.85 8.29
C GLU A 97 4.80 15.52 7.05
N ILE A 98 4.29 14.63 6.18
CA ILE A 98 4.90 14.35 4.87
C ILE A 98 4.89 15.62 4.03
N VAL A 99 3.71 16.26 3.84
CA VAL A 99 3.59 17.51 3.08
C VAL A 99 4.56 18.59 3.61
N ARG A 100 4.59 18.79 4.93
CA ARG A 100 5.43 19.82 5.56
C ARG A 100 6.93 19.53 5.41
N ASN A 101 7.34 18.28 5.61
CA ASN A 101 8.76 17.93 5.69
C ASN A 101 9.38 17.64 4.32
N GLU A 102 8.59 17.17 3.35
CA GLU A 102 9.08 16.91 1.99
C GLU A 102 9.17 18.18 1.12
N LYS A 103 8.85 19.35 1.67
CA LYS A 103 8.79 20.64 0.96
C LYS A 103 7.83 20.57 -0.25
N GLY A 104 6.77 19.78 -0.13
CA GLY A 104 5.86 19.55 -1.24
C GLY A 104 5.22 20.86 -1.68
N GLU A 105 5.40 21.23 -2.94
CA GLU A 105 4.67 22.32 -3.59
C GLU A 105 3.19 21.93 -3.83
N GLY A 106 2.57 21.15 -2.93
CA GLY A 106 1.21 20.65 -3.03
C GLY A 106 0.95 19.90 -4.34
N ALA A 107 0.42 20.61 -5.33
CA ALA A 107 0.01 20.09 -6.63
C ALA A 107 1.15 19.45 -7.47
N ASN A 108 2.43 19.70 -7.16
CA ASN A 108 3.56 19.15 -7.93
C ASN A 108 4.10 17.81 -7.40
N GLU A 109 3.74 17.39 -6.19
CA GLU A 109 4.24 16.14 -5.63
C GLU A 109 3.75 14.90 -6.36
N LEU A 110 4.58 13.85 -6.39
CA LEU A 110 4.17 12.55 -6.91
C LEU A 110 3.09 11.96 -6.01
N THR A 111 1.96 11.56 -6.59
CA THR A 111 0.86 10.91 -5.87
C THR A 111 0.54 9.58 -6.52
N LEU A 112 -0.16 8.70 -5.80
CA LEU A 112 -0.68 7.45 -6.40
C LEU A 112 -1.58 7.74 -7.59
N TRP A 113 -2.36 8.82 -7.57
CA TRP A 113 -3.22 9.18 -8.70
C TRP A 113 -2.40 9.51 -9.95
N LYS A 114 -1.35 10.34 -9.80
CA LYS A 114 -0.44 10.66 -10.92
C LYS A 114 0.30 9.44 -11.45
N LEU A 115 0.55 8.45 -10.60
CA LEU A 115 1.12 7.17 -11.04
C LEU A 115 0.10 6.29 -11.74
N ALA A 116 -1.11 6.16 -11.20
CA ALA A 116 -2.15 5.32 -11.79
C ALA A 116 -2.66 5.87 -13.13
N TYR A 117 -2.71 7.20 -13.26
CA TYR A 117 -3.29 7.92 -14.38
C TYR A 117 -2.36 9.04 -14.87
N PRO A 118 -1.18 8.71 -15.44
CA PRO A 118 -0.18 9.72 -15.80
C PRO A 118 -0.63 10.67 -16.91
N ASP A 119 -1.56 10.23 -17.77
CA ASP A 119 -2.06 10.99 -18.90
C ASP A 119 -3.40 11.72 -18.61
N ASP A 120 -3.97 11.54 -17.42
CA ASP A 120 -5.24 12.17 -17.05
C ASP A 120 -5.04 13.62 -16.60
N ILE A 121 -5.27 14.54 -17.54
CA ILE A 121 -5.26 15.98 -17.32
C ILE A 121 -6.62 16.56 -16.92
N THR A 122 -7.66 15.72 -16.87
CA THR A 122 -9.05 16.17 -16.71
C THR A 122 -9.50 16.18 -15.25
N ASN A 123 -8.91 15.31 -14.42
CA ASN A 123 -9.22 15.22 -13.01
C ASN A 123 -8.12 15.85 -12.15
N THR A 124 -8.51 16.63 -11.15
CA THR A 124 -7.56 17.08 -10.14
C THR A 124 -7.25 15.89 -9.22
N PRO A 125 -5.98 15.42 -9.14
CA PRO A 125 -5.62 14.33 -8.26
C PRO A 125 -5.95 14.67 -6.80
N PRO A 126 -6.42 13.70 -5.99
CA PRO A 126 -6.53 13.89 -4.56
C PRO A 126 -5.19 14.35 -3.98
N THR A 127 -5.22 15.37 -3.12
CA THR A 127 -4.03 15.92 -2.45
C THR A 127 -3.62 15.14 -1.21
N THR A 128 -4.32 14.05 -0.90
CA THR A 128 -4.09 13.22 0.30
C THR A 128 -3.17 12.05 -0.03
N TYR A 129 -2.25 11.75 0.87
CA TYR A 129 -1.40 10.58 0.74
C TYR A 129 -2.18 9.36 1.22
N ASP A 130 -2.14 8.25 0.47
CA ASP A 130 -2.88 7.04 0.86
C ASP A 130 -2.03 6.12 1.74
N LEU A 131 -1.42 6.71 2.77
CA LEU A 131 -0.34 6.10 3.55
C LEU A 131 -0.75 4.78 4.19
N ILE A 132 -1.84 4.80 4.96
CA ILE A 132 -2.36 3.62 5.65
C ILE A 132 -2.77 2.52 4.68
N SER A 133 -3.43 2.86 3.56
CA SER A 133 -3.90 1.87 2.59
C SER A 133 -2.72 1.22 1.86
N THR A 134 -1.72 2.00 1.47
CA THR A 134 -0.46 1.48 0.90
C THR A 134 0.24 0.57 1.89
N PHE A 135 0.42 1.02 3.14
CA PHE A 135 1.09 0.25 4.17
C PHE A 135 0.38 -1.10 4.43
N LEU A 136 -0.93 -1.08 4.63
CA LEU A 136 -1.71 -2.28 4.89
C LEU A 136 -1.62 -3.28 3.73
N LEU A 137 -1.68 -2.82 2.47
CA LEU A 137 -1.54 -3.69 1.32
C LEU A 137 -0.15 -4.31 1.21
N LEU A 138 0.91 -3.51 1.41
CA LEU A 138 2.29 -4.00 1.40
C LEU A 138 2.55 -5.02 2.51
N MET A 139 1.97 -4.81 3.70
CA MET A 139 2.03 -5.79 4.79
C MET A 139 1.37 -7.12 4.40
N GLN A 140 0.25 -7.10 3.69
CA GLN A 140 -0.40 -8.32 3.19
C GLN A 140 0.46 -9.03 2.13
N MET A 141 1.08 -8.27 1.22
CA MET A 141 2.05 -8.82 0.26
C MET A 141 3.23 -9.50 0.96
N LYS A 142 3.83 -8.83 1.94
CA LYS A 142 4.95 -9.37 2.71
C LYS A 142 4.57 -10.63 3.49
N ASN A 143 3.39 -10.63 4.13
CA ASN A 143 2.88 -11.81 4.83
C ASN A 143 2.67 -12.99 3.88
N LEU A 144 2.20 -12.76 2.64
CA LEU A 144 2.09 -13.83 1.65
C LEU A 144 3.46 -14.39 1.25
N ILE A 145 4.46 -13.53 1.07
CA ILE A 145 5.83 -13.94 0.75
C ILE A 145 6.41 -14.79 1.88
N ILE A 146 6.27 -14.36 3.14
CA ILE A 146 6.73 -15.10 4.32
C ILE A 146 6.07 -16.47 4.39
N ARG A 147 4.74 -16.55 4.23
CA ARG A 147 3.99 -17.83 4.22
C ARG A 147 4.44 -18.77 3.11
N ALA A 148 4.66 -18.24 1.90
CA ALA A 148 5.14 -19.02 0.76
C ALA A 148 6.56 -19.57 1.00
N SER A 149 7.46 -18.76 1.57
CA SER A 149 8.82 -19.18 1.92
C SER A 149 8.82 -20.25 3.02
N ALA A 150 8.03 -20.07 4.08
CA ALA A 150 7.90 -21.07 5.16
C ALA A 150 7.38 -22.41 4.64
N SER A 151 6.39 -22.40 3.76
CA SER A 151 5.82 -23.62 3.17
C SER A 151 6.84 -24.40 2.32
N LYS A 152 7.74 -23.68 1.63
CA LYS A 152 8.82 -24.32 0.87
C LYS A 152 9.80 -25.04 1.80
N VAL A 153 10.21 -24.42 2.90
CA VAL A 153 11.14 -25.03 3.87
C VAL A 153 10.55 -26.32 4.44
N LEU A 154 9.30 -26.28 4.92
CA LEU A 154 8.62 -27.46 5.46
C LEU A 154 8.50 -28.59 4.44
N GLY A 155 8.12 -28.28 3.19
CA GLY A 155 8.04 -29.29 2.12
C GLY A 155 9.40 -29.82 1.64
N THR A 156 10.51 -29.23 2.08
CA THR A 156 11.87 -29.72 1.82
C THR A 156 12.38 -30.60 2.96
N GLU A 157 11.93 -30.38 4.19
CA GLU A 157 12.23 -31.22 5.36
C GLU A 157 11.44 -32.54 5.37
N GLU A 158 10.30 -32.60 4.67
CA GLU A 158 9.47 -33.81 4.52
C GLU A 158 9.91 -34.74 3.38
N LYS A 159 10.96 -34.40 2.62
CA LYS A 159 11.50 -35.20 1.51
C LYS A 159 12.89 -35.76 1.82
#